data_AF-A0A7V4NLD8-F1
#
_entry.id   AF-A0A7V4NLD8-F1
#
_cell.length_a   1.000
_cell.length_b   1.000
_cell.length_c   1.000
_cell.angle_alpha   90.00
_cell.angle_beta   90.00
_cell.angle_gamma   90.00
#
_symmetry.space_group_name_H-M   'P 1'
#
loop_
_entity.id
_entity.type
_entity.pdbx_description
1 polymer ?
#
loop_
_entity_poly.entity_id
_entity_poly.type
_entity_poly.pdbx_seq_one_letter_code
_entity_poly.pdbx_strand_id
1 'polypeptide(L)'
;MSLPLSLVSRLRQRFAAWRLARHRAMLVARGMHIGRDVWLPASTWIDADHAYLISIGDHCGFGEGCMLLAHDAQMDEFLDAARIGRVLIHESCHIGARTV
;
A
#
# COMPACT_ATOMS: atom_id res chain seq x y z
N MET A 1 1.46 28.49 -26.28
CA MET A 1 1.21 29.29 -25.05
C MET A 1 0.67 28.35 -23.97
N SER A 2 1.46 28.00 -22.94
CA SER A 2 0.98 27.46 -21.62
C SER A 2 2.11 27.00 -20.66
N LEU A 3 3.22 27.75 -20.57
CA LEU A 3 4.27 27.57 -19.53
C LEU A 3 3.76 27.47 -18.07
N PRO A 4 2.69 28.18 -17.62
CA PRO A 4 2.28 28.10 -16.21
C PRO A 4 1.65 26.75 -15.82
N LEU A 5 0.93 26.08 -16.75
CA LEU A 5 0.26 24.81 -16.45
C LEU A 5 1.26 23.67 -16.26
N SER A 6 2.37 23.67 -17.01
CA SER A 6 3.42 22.65 -16.89
C SER A 6 4.24 22.78 -15.60
N LEU A 7 4.37 23.99 -15.06
CA LEU A 7 5.01 24.20 -13.76
C LEU A 7 4.11 23.70 -12.63
N VAL A 8 2.81 24.04 -12.68
CA VAL A 8 1.82 23.60 -11.68
C VAL A 8 1.71 22.07 -11.66
N SER A 9 1.66 21.41 -12.83
CA SER A 9 1.59 19.95 -12.89
C SER A 9 2.82 19.28 -12.29
N ARG A 10 4.03 19.80 -12.58
CA ARG A 10 5.29 19.31 -11.97
C ARG A 10 5.29 19.47 -10.46
N LEU A 11 4.83 20.61 -9.94
CA LEU A 11 4.72 20.84 -8.50
C LEU A 11 3.74 19.85 -7.86
N ARG A 12 2.58 19.63 -8.48
CA ARG A 12 1.59 18.64 -8.01
C ARG A 12 2.15 17.21 -8.04
N GLN A 13 2.85 16.83 -9.11
CA GLN A 13 3.50 15.51 -9.21
C GLN A 13 4.55 15.31 -8.13
N ARG A 14 5.41 16.31 -7.88
CA ARG A 14 6.41 16.26 -6.81
C ARG A 14 5.76 16.14 -5.43
N PHE A 15 4.69 16.90 -5.19
CA PHE A 15 3.95 16.81 -3.94
C PHE A 15 3.28 15.45 -3.75
N ALA A 16 2.69 14.89 -4.80
CA ALA A 16 2.11 13.55 -4.78
C ALA A 16 3.18 12.47 -4.49
N ALA A 17 4.34 12.56 -5.15
CA ALA A 17 5.47 11.66 -4.91
C ALA A 17 5.98 11.76 -3.46
N TRP A 18 6.11 12.98 -2.93
CA TRP A 18 6.50 13.20 -1.53
C TRP A 18 5.49 12.59 -0.54
N ARG A 19 4.19 12.78 -0.79
CA ARG A 19 3.12 12.18 0.04
C ARG A 19 3.19 10.65 0.02
N LEU A 20 3.38 10.06 -1.16
CA LEU A 20 3.49 8.60 -1.31
C LEU A 20 4.72 8.05 -0.60
N ALA A 21 5.87 8.72 -0.75
CA ALA A 21 7.10 8.34 -0.05
C ALA A 21 6.93 8.43 1.48
N ARG A 22 6.28 9.48 1.99
CA ARG A 22 5.98 9.63 3.42
C ARG A 22 5.02 8.54 3.92
N HIS A 23 3.97 8.22 3.16
CA HIS A 23 3.03 7.16 3.52
C HIS A 23 3.74 5.80 3.60
N ARG A 24 4.56 5.47 2.59
CA ARG A 24 5.38 4.25 2.59
C ARG A 24 6.35 4.20 3.78
N ALA A 25 7.06 5.29 4.06
CA ALA A 25 7.98 5.36 5.19
C ALA A 25 7.26 5.13 6.53
N MET A 26 6.05 5.68 6.67
CA MET A 26 5.21 5.44 7.84
C MET A 26 4.81 3.95 7.98
N LEU A 27 4.41 3.29 6.89
CA LEU A 27 4.04 1.85 6.92
C LEU A 27 5.24 0.98 7.30
N VAL A 28 6.42 1.28 6.75
CA VAL A 28 7.67 0.57 7.10
C VAL A 28 8.05 0.83 8.55
N ALA A 29 7.91 2.07 9.05
CA ALA A 29 8.14 2.38 10.46
C ALA A 29 7.15 1.66 11.40
N ARG A 30 5.99 1.24 10.89
CA ARG A 30 5.01 0.41 11.61
C ARG A 30 5.22 -1.09 11.43
N GLY A 31 6.32 -1.51 10.80
CA GLY A 31 6.74 -2.91 10.70
C GLY A 31 6.45 -3.59 9.37
N MET A 32 5.87 -2.90 8.38
CA MET A 32 5.69 -3.47 7.04
C MET A 32 7.04 -3.77 6.39
N HIS A 33 7.19 -4.98 5.86
CA HIS A 33 8.33 -5.32 5.01
C HIS A 33 7.96 -5.12 3.53
N ILE A 34 8.82 -4.41 2.80
CA ILE A 34 8.69 -4.25 1.34
C ILE A 34 10.05 -4.41 0.67
N GLY A 35 10.09 -5.34 -0.28
CA GLY A 35 11.25 -5.64 -1.09
C GLY A 35 11.62 -4.53 -2.07
N ARG A 36 12.63 -4.83 -2.89
CA ARG A 36 13.15 -3.99 -3.96
C ARG A 36 12.27 -4.08 -5.20
N ASP A 37 12.27 -3.01 -5.99
CA ASP A 37 11.58 -2.94 -7.29
C ASP A 37 10.09 -3.31 -7.22
N VAL A 38 9.41 -2.88 -6.14
CA VAL A 38 7.97 -3.10 -5.96
C VAL A 38 7.17 -1.95 -6.55
N TRP A 39 6.35 -2.26 -7.57
CA TRP A 39 5.35 -1.34 -8.09
C TRP A 39 4.08 -1.40 -7.25
N LEU A 40 3.88 -0.40 -6.40
CA LEU A 40 2.73 -0.30 -5.50
C LEU A 40 2.00 1.04 -5.75
N PRO A 41 0.84 1.02 -6.43
CA PRO A 41 0.07 2.23 -6.70
C PRO A 41 -0.34 2.95 -5.43
N ALA A 42 -0.43 4.29 -5.50
CA ALA A 42 -0.92 5.11 -4.40
C ALA A 42 -2.38 4.82 -4.01
N SER A 43 -3.12 4.14 -4.87
CA SER A 43 -4.48 3.66 -4.64
C SER A 43 -4.55 2.35 -3.85
N THR A 44 -3.41 1.68 -3.61
CA THR A 44 -3.38 0.45 -2.81
C THR A 44 -3.72 0.78 -1.38
N TRP A 45 -4.80 0.20 -0.87
CA TRP A 45 -5.15 0.33 0.53
C TRP A 45 -4.37 -0.71 1.35
N ILE A 46 -3.80 -0.26 2.47
CA ILE A 46 -2.94 -1.08 3.33
C ILE A 46 -3.42 -0.88 4.75
N ASP A 47 -3.60 -1.98 5.46
CA ASP A 47 -3.96 -2.00 6.88
C ASP A 47 -2.83 -1.41 7.73
N ALA A 48 -2.91 -0.10 7.96
CA ALA A 48 -1.79 0.66 8.53
C ALA A 48 -1.56 0.36 10.01
N ASP A 49 -2.60 -0.05 10.75
CA ASP A 49 -2.50 -0.41 12.17
C ASP A 49 -1.94 -1.84 12.35
N HIS A 50 -2.05 -2.67 11.32
CA HIS A 50 -1.54 -4.04 11.27
C HIS A 50 -0.41 -4.22 10.25
N ALA A 51 0.27 -3.11 9.92
CA ALA A 51 1.33 -3.09 8.91
C ALA A 51 2.46 -4.11 9.19
N TYR A 52 2.75 -4.39 10.47
CA TYR A 52 3.71 -5.40 10.93
C TYR A 52 3.39 -6.84 10.54
N LEU A 53 2.19 -7.11 10.01
CA LEU A 53 1.76 -8.43 9.51
C LEU A 53 1.87 -8.56 7.99
N ILE A 54 2.27 -7.49 7.31
CA ILE A 54 2.31 -7.41 5.84
C ILE A 54 3.77 -7.44 5.37
N SER A 55 4.08 -8.41 4.52
CA SER A 55 5.38 -8.57 3.89
C SER A 55 5.26 -8.79 2.39
N ILE A 56 5.93 -7.93 1.62
CA ILE A 56 5.99 -7.98 0.16
C ILE A 56 7.44 -8.25 -0.27
N GLY A 57 7.66 -9.28 -1.08
CA GLY A 57 8.97 -9.65 -1.64
C GLY A 57 9.47 -8.70 -2.74
N ASP A 58 10.62 -9.05 -3.31
CA ASP A 58 11.24 -8.30 -4.41
C ASP A 58 10.46 -8.48 -5.73
N HIS A 59 10.53 -7.49 -6.62
CA HIS A 59 10.01 -7.55 -8.00
C HIS A 59 8.49 -7.80 -8.09
N CYS A 60 7.71 -7.31 -7.12
CA CYS A 60 6.26 -7.44 -7.12
C CYS A 60 5.55 -6.28 -7.80
N GLY A 61 4.39 -6.56 -8.40
CA GLY A 61 3.54 -5.56 -9.05
C GLY A 61 2.09 -5.63 -8.59
N PHE A 62 1.48 -4.47 -8.37
CA PHE A 62 0.08 -4.34 -7.98
C PHE A 62 -0.69 -3.50 -9.00
N GLY A 63 -1.89 -3.96 -9.35
CA GLY A 63 -2.88 -3.17 -10.07
C GLY A 63 -3.48 -2.07 -9.19
N GLU A 64 -4.17 -1.12 -9.81
CA GLU A 64 -4.86 -0.05 -9.09
C GLU A 64 -5.94 -0.59 -8.15
N GLY A 65 -6.06 0.03 -6.96
CA GLY A 65 -7.12 -0.25 -6.01
C GLY A 65 -7.05 -1.62 -5.33
N CYS A 66 -5.89 -2.27 -5.30
CA CYS A 66 -5.68 -3.45 -4.47
C CYS A 66 -5.84 -3.12 -2.97
N MET A 67 -6.16 -4.13 -2.16
CA MET A 67 -6.31 -4.00 -0.73
C MET A 67 -5.48 -5.07 -0.01
N LEU A 68 -4.68 -4.69 0.99
CA LEU A 68 -3.95 -5.63 1.85
C LEU A 68 -4.56 -5.58 3.26
N LEU A 69 -5.43 -6.54 3.56
CA LEU A 69 -6.12 -6.67 4.86
C LEU A 69 -5.41 -7.67 5.76
N ALA A 70 -4.87 -7.20 6.87
CA ALA A 70 -4.30 -8.05 7.92
C ALA A 70 -5.23 -8.20 9.13
N HIS A 71 -6.25 -7.35 9.22
CA HIS A 71 -7.28 -7.36 10.26
C HIS A 71 -8.68 -7.24 9.66
N ASP A 72 -9.57 -8.10 10.16
CA ASP A 72 -11.01 -8.05 9.92
C ASP A 72 -11.75 -8.01 11.27
N ALA A 73 -12.32 -6.84 11.58
CA ALA A 73 -13.12 -6.57 12.78
C ALA A 73 -14.61 -6.90 12.61
N GLN A 74 -15.07 -7.37 11.44
CA GLN A 74 -16.51 -7.64 11.26
C GLN A 74 -17.03 -8.71 12.24
N MET A 75 -16.15 -9.57 12.75
CA MET A 75 -16.48 -10.58 13.74
C MET A 75 -16.62 -10.03 15.17
N ASP A 76 -16.16 -8.81 15.45
CA ASP A 76 -16.14 -8.23 16.80
C ASP A 76 -17.56 -8.10 17.38
N GLU A 77 -18.52 -7.68 16.56
CA GLU A 77 -19.93 -7.54 16.95
C GLU A 77 -20.56 -8.86 17.43
N PHE A 78 -20.06 -10.00 16.96
CA PHE A 78 -20.63 -11.32 17.25
C PHE A 78 -19.80 -12.16 18.20
N LEU A 79 -18.48 -11.95 18.22
CA LEU A 79 -17.52 -12.82 18.92
C LEU A 79 -16.64 -12.09 19.94
N ASP A 80 -16.71 -10.75 20.04
CA ASP A 80 -15.79 -9.92 20.83
C ASP A 80 -14.31 -10.22 20.45
N ALA A 81 -14.10 -10.47 19.15
CA ALA A 81 -12.82 -10.91 18.60
C ALA A 81 -12.68 -10.48 17.13
N ALA A 82 -11.49 -10.01 16.77
CA ALA A 82 -11.10 -9.74 15.39
C ALA A 82 -10.29 -10.90 14.79
N ARG A 83 -10.44 -11.13 13.47
CA ARG A 83 -9.58 -12.06 12.74
C ARG A 83 -8.32 -11.33 12.31
N ILE A 84 -7.18 -11.82 12.77
CA ILE A 84 -5.86 -11.32 12.41
C ILE A 84 -5.14 -12.34 11.53
N GLY A 85 -4.56 -11.88 10.42
CA GLY A 85 -3.87 -12.73 9.46
C GLY A 85 -2.63 -12.07 8.87
N ARG A 86 -1.57 -12.86 8.67
CA ARG A 86 -0.40 -12.38 7.92
C ARG A 86 -0.72 -12.32 6.43
N VAL A 87 -0.27 -11.25 5.79
CA VAL A 87 -0.27 -11.11 4.34
C VAL A 87 1.16 -11.27 3.84
N LEU A 88 1.46 -12.43 3.26
CA LEU A 88 2.78 -12.76 2.73
C LEU A 88 2.71 -12.86 1.21
N ILE A 89 3.32 -11.90 0.53
CA ILE A 89 3.45 -11.87 -0.93
C ILE A 89 4.90 -12.16 -1.26
N HIS A 90 5.14 -13.30 -1.91
CA HIS A 90 6.47 -13.75 -2.31
C HIS A 90 7.01 -12.95 -3.49
N GLU A 91 8.30 -13.13 -3.79
CA GLU A 91 8.97 -12.47 -4.90
C GLU A 91 8.28 -12.72 -6.25
N SER A 92 8.36 -11.74 -7.14
CA SER A 92 7.83 -11.83 -8.52
C SER A 92 6.32 -12.06 -8.63
N CYS A 93 5.54 -11.81 -7.57
CA CYS A 93 4.09 -11.86 -7.62
C CYS A 93 3.48 -10.63 -8.31
N HIS A 94 2.43 -10.86 -9.10
CA HIS A 94 1.70 -9.81 -9.82
C HIS A 94 0.21 -9.91 -9.49
N ILE A 95 -0.31 -8.86 -8.87
CA ILE A 95 -1.66 -8.82 -8.30
C ILE A 95 -2.52 -7.96 -9.20
N GLY A 96 -3.64 -8.51 -9.66
CA GLY A 96 -4.61 -7.83 -10.52
C GLY A 96 -5.27 -6.65 -9.82
N ALA A 97 -5.77 -5.69 -10.61
CA ALA A 97 -6.47 -4.53 -10.06
C ALA A 97 -7.67 -4.96 -9.21
N ARG A 98 -7.89 -4.26 -8.08
CA ARG A 98 -9.00 -4.48 -7.15
C ARG A 98 -9.03 -5.85 -6.46
N THR A 99 -7.92 -6.58 -6.43
CA THR A 99 -7.77 -7.78 -5.60
C THR A 99 -7.70 -7.38 -4.11
N VAL A 100 -8.29 -8.23 -3.27
CA VAL A 100 -8.25 -8.18 -1.80
C VAL A 100 -7.43 -9.37 -1.29
#